data_AF-A0A835IWU3-F1
#
_entry.id   AF-A0A835IWU3-F1
#
_cell.length_a   1.000
_cell.length_b   1.000
_cell.length_c   1.000
_cell.angle_alpha   90.00
_cell.angle_beta   90.00
_cell.angle_gamma   90.00
#
_symmetry.space_group_name_H-M   'P 1'
#
loop_
_entity.id
_entity.type
_entity.pdbx_description
1 polymer ?
#
loop_
_entity_poly.entity_id
_entity_poly.type
_entity_poly.pdbx_seq_one_letter_code
_entity_poly.pdbx_strand_id
1 'polypeptide(L)'
;MAKPKDIEWIHNKNPISTNGVETIVMYMFQAKKLVLIKPSESIELSLEPFTFELLTVSPVKIFSKKLIQFVAIGLVNMLNTGEAIQSLSFNDDAISVQIGIRGTGEMRLFASEKPKACKTNGEEVVFKYEESMVVIQVEWPSCSSMSLVEYLF
;
A
#
# COMPACT_ATOMS: atom_id res chain seq x y z
N MET A 1 -19.82 -7.54 -8.53
CA MET A 1 -18.57 -8.25 -8.18
C MET A 1 -17.41 -7.50 -8.82
N ALA A 2 -16.32 -7.28 -8.09
CA ALA A 2 -15.09 -6.70 -8.64
C ALA A 2 -13.98 -7.76 -8.62
N LYS A 3 -13.19 -7.85 -9.71
CA LYS A 3 -12.10 -8.82 -9.84
C LYS A 3 -10.78 -8.13 -10.19
N PRO A 4 -9.62 -8.62 -9.72
CA PRO A 4 -8.33 -8.05 -10.10
C PRO A 4 -8.04 -8.09 -11.61
N LYS A 5 -8.61 -9.06 -12.32
CA LYS A 5 -8.45 -9.20 -13.78
C LYS A 5 -9.16 -8.11 -14.58
N ASP A 6 -10.09 -7.37 -13.96
CA ASP A 6 -10.83 -6.29 -14.62
C ASP A 6 -10.02 -4.96 -14.60
N ILE A 7 -8.82 -4.97 -14.01
CA ILE A 7 -7.92 -3.81 -13.86
C ILE A 7 -6.91 -3.76 -15.00
N GLU A 8 -6.72 -2.57 -15.56
CA GLU A 8 -5.67 -2.29 -16.54
C GLU A 8 -4.33 -2.04 -15.83
N TRP A 9 -3.45 -3.04 -15.81
CA TRP A 9 -2.16 -2.98 -15.11
C TRP A 9 -1.02 -2.33 -15.92
N ILE A 10 -1.19 -2.22 -17.23
CA ILE A 10 -0.15 -1.81 -18.19
C ILE A 10 -0.50 -0.43 -18.76
N HIS A 11 -0.70 0.56 -17.89
CA HIS A 11 -0.85 1.94 -18.29
C HIS A 11 0.25 2.80 -17.67
N ASN A 12 0.88 3.68 -18.46
CA ASN A 12 2.00 4.58 -18.10
C ASN A 12 3.43 3.99 -18.07
N LYS A 13 4.41 4.89 -17.84
CA LYS A 13 5.87 4.70 -17.97
C LYS A 13 6.49 3.62 -17.07
N ASN A 14 5.76 3.11 -16.07
CA ASN A 14 6.21 2.09 -15.10
C ASN A 14 5.13 1.01 -14.93
N PRO A 15 5.12 -0.03 -15.77
CA PRO A 15 4.10 -1.08 -15.69
C PRO A 15 4.25 -1.90 -14.39
N ILE A 16 3.12 -2.23 -13.77
CA ILE A 16 3.07 -3.14 -12.61
C ILE A 16 3.03 -4.58 -13.14
N SER A 17 4.08 -5.37 -12.87
CA SER A 17 4.08 -6.79 -13.23
C SER A 17 3.15 -7.57 -12.30
N THR A 18 2.13 -8.22 -12.88
CA THR A 18 1.25 -9.16 -12.18
C THR A 18 1.64 -10.62 -12.41
N ASN A 19 2.69 -10.88 -13.21
CA ASN A 19 3.16 -12.24 -13.49
C ASN A 19 3.67 -12.92 -12.20
N GLY A 20 3.12 -14.09 -11.91
CA GLY A 20 3.50 -14.88 -10.73
C GLY A 20 2.97 -14.34 -9.40
N VAL A 21 2.09 -13.32 -9.43
CA VAL A 21 1.44 -12.81 -8.21
C VAL A 21 0.35 -13.79 -7.78
N GLU A 22 0.51 -14.38 -6.60
CA GLU A 22 -0.46 -15.35 -6.05
C GLU A 22 -1.54 -14.69 -5.18
N THR A 23 -1.21 -13.53 -4.59
CA THR A 23 -2.09 -12.80 -3.67
C THR A 23 -2.11 -11.32 -4.02
N ILE A 24 -3.29 -10.72 -3.97
CA ILE A 24 -3.54 -9.31 -4.21
C ILE A 24 -4.26 -8.75 -2.98
N VAL A 25 -3.91 -7.53 -2.60
CA VAL A 25 -4.64 -6.78 -1.58
C VAL A 25 -5.56 -5.79 -2.27
N MET A 26 -6.82 -5.75 -1.83
CA MET A 26 -7.80 -4.73 -2.17
C MET A 26 -8.11 -3.91 -0.92
N TYR A 27 -7.79 -2.62 -0.96
CA TYR A 27 -8.17 -1.66 0.09
C TYR A 27 -9.42 -0.89 -0.33
N MET A 28 -10.43 -0.90 0.53
CA MET A 28 -11.70 -0.20 0.40
C MET A 28 -11.60 1.16 1.10
N PHE A 29 -11.68 2.25 0.35
CA PHE A 29 -11.49 3.61 0.85
C PHE A 29 -12.56 4.02 1.87
N GLN A 30 -13.85 3.86 1.55
CA GLN A 30 -14.96 4.27 2.42
C GLN A 30 -15.04 3.35 3.64
N ALA A 31 -14.98 2.03 3.43
CA ALA A 31 -15.05 1.06 4.51
C ALA A 31 -13.78 1.03 5.39
N LYS A 32 -12.64 1.56 4.89
CA LYS A 32 -11.31 1.49 5.51
C LYS A 32 -10.85 0.07 5.82
N LYS A 33 -11.24 -0.90 4.98
CA LYS A 33 -10.95 -2.33 5.13
C LYS A 33 -10.00 -2.81 4.05
N LEU A 34 -9.21 -3.82 4.39
CA LEU A 34 -8.36 -4.54 3.44
C LEU A 34 -8.87 -5.96 3.28
N VAL A 35 -8.77 -6.51 2.07
CA VAL A 35 -9.08 -7.91 1.78
C VAL A 35 -7.95 -8.49 0.95
N LEU A 36 -7.50 -9.69 1.33
CA LEU A 36 -6.55 -10.48 0.54
C LEU A 36 -7.36 -11.46 -0.32
N ILE A 37 -7.10 -11.44 -1.63
CA ILE A 37 -7.73 -12.36 -2.57
C ILE A 37 -6.71 -12.91 -3.56
N LYS A 38 -7.02 -14.05 -4.17
CA LYS A 38 -6.28 -14.54 -5.33
C LYS A 38 -6.68 -13.75 -6.58
N PRO A 39 -5.82 -13.64 -7.62
CA PRO A 39 -6.19 -13.07 -8.92
C PRO A 39 -7.44 -13.72 -9.54
N SER A 40 -7.61 -15.01 -9.19
CA SER A 40 -8.79 -15.87 -9.28
C SER A 40 -10.16 -15.28 -8.97
N GLU A 41 -10.18 -14.57 -7.87
CA GLU A 41 -11.35 -14.41 -7.02
C GLU A 41 -12.02 -13.06 -7.26
N SER A 42 -13.20 -12.91 -6.70
CA SER A 42 -13.96 -11.66 -6.73
C SER A 42 -14.40 -11.27 -5.34
N ILE A 43 -14.50 -9.97 -5.11
CA ILE A 43 -15.22 -9.45 -3.96
C ILE A 43 -16.66 -9.12 -4.34
N GLU A 44 -17.58 -9.42 -3.43
CA GLU A 44 -18.94 -8.92 -3.48
C GLU A 44 -18.99 -7.56 -2.78
N LEU A 45 -19.63 -6.61 -3.45
CA LEU A 45 -19.83 -5.26 -2.95
C LEU A 45 -21.33 -4.96 -3.02
N SER A 46 -21.89 -4.55 -1.90
CA SER A 46 -23.25 -4.04 -1.80
C SER A 46 -23.18 -2.54 -1.53
N LEU A 47 -23.76 -1.75 -2.43
CA LEU A 47 -23.79 -0.30 -2.34
C LEU A 47 -25.25 0.15 -2.21
N GLU A 48 -25.50 1.11 -1.33
CA GLU A 48 -26.78 1.79 -1.25
C GLU A 48 -26.96 2.73 -2.45
N PRO A 49 -28.21 3.10 -2.83
CA PRO A 49 -28.45 4.09 -3.87
C PRO A 49 -27.63 5.37 -3.66
N PHE A 50 -26.98 5.85 -4.72
CA PHE A 50 -26.15 7.06 -4.72
C PHE A 50 -24.86 6.98 -3.85
N THR A 51 -24.41 5.78 -3.50
CA THR A 51 -23.11 5.56 -2.84
C THR A 51 -22.07 4.96 -3.78
N PHE A 52 -20.80 5.04 -3.38
CA PHE A 52 -19.68 4.46 -4.11
C PHE A 52 -18.67 3.85 -3.14
N GLU A 53 -17.84 2.95 -3.64
CA GLU A 53 -16.62 2.50 -2.98
C GLU A 53 -15.45 2.66 -3.96
N LEU A 54 -14.31 3.09 -3.45
CA LEU A 54 -13.08 3.22 -4.21
C LEU A 54 -12.09 2.15 -3.75
N LEU A 55 -11.65 1.33 -4.69
CA LEU A 55 -10.74 0.23 -4.44
C LEU A 55 -9.33 0.60 -4.87
N THR A 56 -8.38 0.54 -3.93
CA THR A 56 -6.96 0.50 -4.27
C THR A 56 -6.53 -0.96 -4.33
N VAL A 57 -6.02 -1.39 -5.48
CA VAL A 57 -5.67 -2.79 -5.71
C VAL A 57 -4.19 -2.87 -6.03
N SER A 58 -3.46 -3.70 -5.28
CA SER A 58 -2.01 -3.76 -5.37
C SER A 58 -1.50 -5.17 -5.16
N PRO A 59 -0.56 -5.66 -6.00
CA PRO A 59 0.00 -7.00 -5.87
C PRO A 59 0.87 -7.12 -4.62
N VAL A 60 0.84 -8.29 -3.98
CA VAL A 60 1.67 -8.57 -2.80
C VAL A 60 3.13 -8.79 -3.21
N LYS A 61 4.05 -8.06 -2.56
CA LYS A 61 5.49 -8.38 -2.57
C LYS A 61 5.79 -9.30 -1.38
N ILE A 62 6.57 -10.35 -1.63
CA ILE A 62 7.06 -11.26 -0.59
C ILE A 62 8.57 -11.07 -0.44
N PHE A 63 9.01 -10.86 0.81
CA PHE A 63 10.43 -10.85 1.17
C PHE A 63 10.95 -12.28 1.32
N SER A 64 11.78 -12.74 0.39
CA SER A 64 12.17 -14.16 0.27
C SER A 64 12.82 -14.76 1.51
N LYS A 65 13.52 -13.95 2.33
CA LYS A 65 14.23 -14.44 3.53
C LYS A 65 13.34 -14.70 4.74
N LYS A 66 12.21 -14.01 4.85
CA LYS A 66 11.30 -14.12 6.00
C LYS A 66 9.85 -14.45 5.64
N LEU A 67 9.55 -14.54 4.33
CA LEU A 67 8.19 -14.75 3.82
C LEU A 67 7.19 -13.66 4.27
N ILE A 68 7.69 -12.45 4.55
CA ILE A 68 6.84 -11.31 4.90
C ILE A 68 6.14 -10.81 3.64
N GLN A 69 4.82 -10.75 3.71
CA GLN A 69 3.97 -10.16 2.68
C GLN A 69 3.83 -8.67 2.93
N PHE A 70 3.98 -7.88 1.88
CA PHE A 70 3.94 -6.42 1.93
C PHE A 70 3.16 -5.85 0.76
N VAL A 71 2.32 -4.85 1.03
CA VAL A 71 1.64 -4.04 0.02
C VAL A 71 1.57 -2.59 0.46
N ALA A 72 2.10 -1.69 -0.37
CA ALA A 72 1.85 -0.25 -0.21
C ALA A 72 0.42 0.08 -0.66
N ILE A 73 -0.34 0.80 0.19
CA ILE A 73 -1.67 1.30 -0.14
C ILE A 73 -1.55 2.76 -0.59
N GLY A 74 -0.98 3.63 0.27
CA GLY A 74 -0.79 5.05 -0.02
C GLY A 74 -1.42 5.97 1.03
N LEU A 75 -1.66 7.23 0.66
CA LEU A 75 -2.30 8.23 1.53
C LEU A 75 -3.82 8.07 1.52
N VAL A 76 -4.38 7.45 2.55
CA VAL A 76 -5.80 7.04 2.58
C VAL A 76 -6.77 8.15 2.97
N ASN A 77 -6.27 9.33 3.25
CA ASN A 77 -7.07 10.56 3.36
C ASN A 77 -7.28 11.22 1.98
N MET A 78 -6.74 10.65 0.90
CA MET A 78 -6.87 11.14 -0.48
C MET A 78 -7.58 10.12 -1.36
N LEU A 79 -8.42 10.59 -2.29
CA LEU A 79 -9.11 9.70 -3.24
C LEU A 79 -8.11 9.03 -4.20
N ASN A 80 -7.05 9.72 -4.62
CA ASN A 80 -5.99 9.13 -5.42
C ASN A 80 -4.89 8.50 -4.53
N THR A 81 -5.31 7.66 -3.58
CA THR A 81 -4.48 7.06 -2.52
C THR A 81 -3.12 6.54 -3.06
N GLY A 82 -3.15 5.72 -4.11
CA GLY A 82 -1.96 5.11 -4.70
C GLY A 82 -1.06 6.07 -5.50
N GLU A 83 -1.62 7.13 -6.10
CA GLU A 83 -0.83 8.10 -6.89
C GLU A 83 0.09 8.97 -6.01
N ALA A 84 -0.20 9.06 -4.71
CA ALA A 84 0.72 9.70 -3.78
C ALA A 84 2.08 9.00 -3.71
N ILE A 85 2.14 7.70 -4.05
CA ILE A 85 3.38 6.93 -4.12
C ILE A 85 4.11 7.28 -5.42
N GLN A 86 5.24 7.95 -5.29
CA GLN A 86 6.09 8.39 -6.41
C GLN A 86 7.24 7.42 -6.69
N SER A 87 7.71 6.71 -5.67
CA SER A 87 8.73 5.67 -5.79
C SER A 87 8.53 4.58 -4.76
N LEU A 88 8.98 3.36 -5.10
CA LEU A 88 8.92 2.19 -4.24
C LEU A 88 10.17 1.34 -4.49
N SER A 89 10.95 1.09 -3.44
CA SER A 89 12.14 0.26 -3.51
C SER A 89 12.16 -0.76 -2.37
N PHE A 90 12.69 -1.94 -2.68
CA PHE A 90 12.75 -3.08 -1.78
C PHE A 90 14.20 -3.48 -1.57
N ASN A 91 14.57 -3.76 -0.32
CA ASN A 91 15.84 -4.35 0.03
C ASN A 91 15.59 -5.69 0.70
N ASP A 92 15.73 -6.78 -0.05
CA ASP A 92 15.50 -8.15 0.44
C ASP A 92 16.58 -8.60 1.46
N ASP A 93 17.77 -7.98 1.46
CA ASP A 93 18.84 -8.31 2.42
C ASP A 93 18.60 -7.71 3.80
N ALA A 94 18.25 -6.43 3.84
CA ALA A 94 17.90 -5.70 5.06
C ALA A 94 16.45 -5.91 5.48
N ILE A 95 15.62 -6.51 4.61
CA ILE A 95 14.18 -6.71 4.77
C ILE A 95 13.52 -5.36 5.09
N SER A 96 13.72 -4.42 4.17
CA SER A 96 13.20 -3.07 4.30
C SER A 96 12.53 -2.59 3.01
N VAL A 97 11.57 -1.68 3.18
CA VAL A 97 10.90 -0.97 2.09
C VAL A 97 11.18 0.51 2.24
N GLN A 98 11.45 1.19 1.12
CA GLN A 98 11.51 2.64 1.07
C GLN A 98 10.50 3.15 0.03
N ILE A 99 9.73 4.16 0.41
CA ILE A 99 8.62 4.70 -0.36
C ILE A 99 8.76 6.21 -0.45
N GLY A 100 8.78 6.75 -1.66
CA GLY A 100 8.68 8.18 -1.90
C GLY A 100 7.22 8.59 -1.96
N ILE A 101 6.81 9.51 -1.09
CA ILE A 101 5.42 9.97 -0.95
C ILE A 101 5.32 11.46 -1.25
N ARG A 102 4.43 11.83 -2.19
CA ARG A 102 4.02 13.22 -2.42
C ARG A 102 2.68 13.46 -1.75
N GLY A 103 2.66 14.40 -0.82
CA GLY A 103 1.45 14.77 -0.07
C GLY A 103 1.68 14.72 1.44
N THR A 104 0.59 14.79 2.19
CA THR A 104 0.55 14.69 3.65
C THR A 104 -0.71 13.95 4.09
N GLY A 105 -0.63 13.32 5.26
CA GLY A 105 -1.75 12.65 5.92
C GLY A 105 -1.45 11.21 6.29
N GLU A 106 -2.52 10.42 6.36
CA GLU A 106 -2.46 9.05 6.88
C GLU A 106 -1.98 8.09 5.79
N MET A 107 -0.73 7.66 5.91
CA MET A 107 -0.17 6.62 5.06
C MET A 107 -0.50 5.26 5.65
N ARG A 108 -1.07 4.38 4.82
CA ARG A 108 -1.33 2.98 5.17
C ARG A 108 -0.60 2.03 4.24
N LEU A 109 -0.31 0.86 4.79
CA LEU A 109 0.16 -0.30 4.04
C LEU A 109 -0.29 -1.57 4.76
N PHE A 110 -0.30 -2.67 4.02
CA PHE A 110 -0.45 -4.01 4.57
C PHE A 110 0.93 -4.64 4.78
N ALA A 111 1.10 -5.27 5.94
CA ALA A 111 2.24 -6.13 6.23
C ALA A 111 1.82 -7.32 7.09
N SER A 112 2.19 -8.53 6.67
CA SER A 112 1.88 -9.76 7.43
C SER A 112 2.59 -9.83 8.77
N GLU A 113 3.66 -9.06 8.96
CA GLU A 113 4.39 -8.92 10.21
C GLU A 113 4.53 -7.45 10.59
N LYS A 114 4.59 -7.19 11.90
CA LYS A 114 4.80 -5.84 12.44
C LYS A 114 6.23 -5.37 12.09
N PRO A 115 6.42 -4.17 11.49
CA PRO A 115 7.74 -3.57 11.35
C PRO A 115 8.43 -3.39 12.71
N LYS A 116 9.75 -3.47 12.74
CA LYS A 116 10.56 -3.11 13.90
C LYS A 116 10.63 -1.60 14.10
N ALA A 117 10.74 -0.87 13.00
CA ALA A 117 10.83 0.58 13.00
C ALA A 117 10.26 1.15 11.70
N CYS A 118 9.71 2.36 11.79
CA CYS A 118 9.33 3.18 10.65
C CYS A 118 10.10 4.50 10.72
N LYS A 119 10.52 5.03 9.58
CA LYS A 119 11.19 6.32 9.50
C LYS A 119 10.55 7.23 8.47
N THR A 120 10.58 8.52 8.71
CA THR A 120 10.25 9.56 7.73
C THR A 120 11.44 10.49 7.60
N ASN A 121 11.96 10.64 6.38
CA ASN A 121 13.15 11.43 6.06
C ASN A 121 14.37 11.09 6.94
N GLY A 122 14.51 9.81 7.29
CA GLY A 122 15.61 9.28 8.13
C GLY A 122 15.36 9.35 9.65
N GLU A 123 14.31 10.05 10.09
CA GLU A 123 13.93 10.15 11.50
C GLU A 123 12.91 9.07 11.88
N GLU A 124 13.09 8.42 13.02
CA GLU A 124 12.16 7.38 13.49
C GLU A 124 10.82 7.99 13.91
N VAL A 125 9.72 7.37 13.48
CA VAL A 125 8.36 7.86 13.74
C VAL A 125 7.53 6.81 14.46
N VAL A 126 6.60 7.28 15.28
CA VAL A 126 5.60 6.41 15.92
C VAL A 126 4.64 5.92 14.84
N PHE A 127 4.35 4.62 14.87
CA PHE A 127 3.40 3.98 13.97
C PHE A 127 2.43 3.10 14.74
N LYS A 128 1.24 2.88 14.16
CA LYS A 128 0.28 1.89 14.65
C LYS A 128 0.38 0.62 13.80
N TYR A 129 0.11 -0.52 14.42
CA TYR A 129 -0.02 -1.80 13.73
C TYR A 129 -1.22 -2.55 14.28
N GLU A 130 -2.27 -2.67 13.45
CA GLU A 130 -3.54 -3.29 13.81
C GLU A 130 -4.11 -3.99 12.57
N GLU A 131 -4.65 -5.20 12.72
CA GLU A 131 -5.22 -5.99 11.60
C GLU A 131 -4.27 -6.11 10.39
N SER A 132 -2.97 -6.31 10.64
CA SER A 132 -1.92 -6.38 9.61
C SER A 132 -1.75 -5.10 8.78
N MET A 133 -2.22 -3.97 9.31
CA MET A 133 -2.12 -2.66 8.69
C MET A 133 -1.16 -1.78 9.49
N VAL A 134 -0.14 -1.25 8.82
CA VAL A 134 0.75 -0.23 9.40
C VAL A 134 0.20 1.14 9.06
N VAL A 135 0.11 2.01 10.06
CA VAL A 135 -0.39 3.38 9.91
C VAL A 135 0.64 4.37 10.44
N ILE A 136 1.03 5.32 9.60
CA ILE A 136 1.88 6.46 9.98
C ILE A 136 1.24 7.77 9.52
N GLN A 137 1.60 8.86 10.19
CA GLN A 137 1.31 10.21 9.69
C GLN A 137 2.52 10.71 8.91
N VAL A 138 2.30 11.07 7.64
CA VAL A 138 3.30 11.71 6.78
C VAL A 138 3.04 13.19 6.82
N GLU A 139 4.02 13.98 7.26
CA GLU A 139 3.94 15.43 7.28
C GLU A 139 4.37 16.04 5.95
N TRP A 140 4.00 17.30 5.73
CA TRP A 140 4.47 18.04 4.57
C TRP A 140 5.98 18.28 4.69
N PRO A 141 6.77 17.92 3.67
CA PRO A 141 8.21 18.16 3.73
C PRO A 141 8.49 19.67 3.74
N SER A 142 9.37 20.11 4.64
CA SER A 142 9.77 21.52 4.76
C SER A 142 10.69 22.00 3.63
N CYS A 143 11.48 21.09 3.04
CA CYS A 143 12.53 21.44 2.08
C CYS A 143 12.57 20.57 0.81
N SER A 144 11.70 19.57 0.67
CA SER A 144 11.63 18.69 -0.50
C SER A 144 10.23 18.70 -1.10
N SER A 145 10.10 18.20 -2.32
CA SER A 145 8.80 17.98 -2.97
C SER A 145 8.13 16.65 -2.59
N MET A 146 8.80 15.85 -1.74
CA MET A 146 8.44 14.48 -1.42
C MET A 146 9.04 14.05 -0.08
N SER A 147 8.27 13.32 0.73
CA SER A 147 8.74 12.66 1.95
C SER A 147 9.20 11.25 1.64
N LEU A 148 10.32 10.82 2.24
CA LEU A 148 10.84 9.48 2.10
C LEU A 148 10.47 8.66 3.34
N VAL A 149 9.70 7.61 3.16
CA VAL A 149 9.23 6.76 4.25
C VAL A 149 9.92 5.41 4.17
N GLU A 150 10.44 4.92 5.29
CA GLU A 150 11.14 3.65 5.36
C GLU A 150 10.50 2.72 6.40
N TYR A 151 10.40 1.44 6.07
CA TYR A 151 9.88 0.39 6.93
C TYR A 151 10.93 -0.71 7.06
N LEU A 152 11.29 -1.06 8.29
CA LEU A 152 12.28 -2.10 8.59
C LEU A 152 11.62 -3.28 9.28
N PHE A 153 11.87 -4.50 8.82
CA PHE A 153 11.26 -5.74 9.35
C PHE A 153 12.28 -6.73 9.99
#